data_AF-A0A835Q7D4-F1
#
_entry.id   AF-A0A835Q7D4-F1
#
_cell.length_a   1.000
_cell.length_b   1.000
_cell.length_c   1.000
_cell.angle_alpha   90.00
_cell.angle_beta   90.00
_cell.angle_gamma   90.00
#
_symmetry.space_group_name_H-M   'P 1'
#
loop_
_entity.id
_entity.type
_entity.pdbx_description
1 polymer ?
#
loop_
_entity_poly.entity_id
_entity_poly.type
_entity_poly.pdbx_seq_one_letter_code
_entity_poly.pdbx_strand_id
1 'polypeptide(L)'
;MKDSQPRLVEDGFHHPSTSAVIGGAGGNMDRVLFQNLVEMVPLVESLMDKRASSSFTRRASIVHTPAPPHLKKAADHKRKKAVQCSSLKTQKDAEECVEDEKNELLLLQNQVADLQKRLSEKEEALKSAENLTIQVNATHASLGELRRQVSERDALIKSTNTELYDAKIKLADKQAALEKLEWEAKLSKQKLQELQGEAISNEQTISALMQLFGELAKGYSYSCMDDQTTCYELLPPLDDMDDIDMAKMEEARIAYLAAVAAAKEETTDETLAAVAEARRKLQTFVL
;
A
#
# COMPACT_ATOMS: atom_id res chain seq x y z
N MET A 1 55.81 -30.16 2.97
CA MET A 1 55.10 -29.67 1.76
C MET A 1 53.75 -29.14 2.20
N LYS A 2 53.55 -27.84 1.95
CA LYS A 2 52.28 -27.10 1.85
C LYS A 2 51.47 -26.83 3.13
N ASP A 3 51.69 -25.59 3.58
CA ASP A 3 50.80 -24.65 4.24
C ASP A 3 49.35 -24.68 3.74
N SER A 4 48.40 -24.39 4.63
CA SER A 4 47.53 -23.19 4.52
C SER A 4 46.58 -23.09 5.72
N GLN A 5 46.73 -22.02 6.50
CA GLN A 5 45.65 -21.43 7.29
C GLN A 5 44.61 -20.75 6.37
N PRO A 6 43.46 -20.32 6.93
CA PRO A 6 43.38 -18.89 7.20
C PRO A 6 42.74 -18.51 8.55
N ARG A 7 43.48 -17.64 9.25
CA ARG A 7 43.07 -16.43 10.02
C ARG A 7 41.60 -16.32 10.47
N LEU A 8 41.42 -16.50 11.79
CA LEU A 8 40.42 -15.81 12.60
C LEU A 8 40.81 -14.33 12.72
N VAL A 9 39.88 -13.44 12.36
CA VAL A 9 39.90 -12.03 12.76
C VAL A 9 38.84 -11.90 13.84
N GLU A 10 39.28 -11.76 15.08
CA GLU A 10 38.47 -11.16 16.15
C GLU A 10 38.51 -9.64 15.95
N ASP A 11 37.35 -9.05 15.74
CA ASP A 11 37.09 -7.65 16.07
C ASP A 11 35.70 -7.61 16.73
N GLY A 12 35.70 -7.30 18.03
CA GLY A 12 34.49 -7.21 18.82
C GLY A 12 33.76 -5.90 18.59
N PHE A 13 32.42 -5.94 18.55
CA PHE A 13 31.60 -4.84 19.02
C PHE A 13 30.35 -5.34 19.74
N HIS A 14 30.27 -4.85 20.97
CA HIS A 14 29.24 -4.97 21.99
C HIS A 14 27.78 -4.99 21.50
N HIS A 15 27.06 -6.00 21.96
CA HIS A 15 25.63 -5.87 22.26
C HIS A 15 25.42 -4.93 23.46
N PRO A 16 24.40 -4.07 23.42
CA PRO A 16 23.64 -3.77 24.62
C PRO A 16 22.21 -4.28 24.45
N SER A 17 21.89 -5.31 25.22
CA SER A 17 20.51 -5.58 25.63
C SER A 17 19.98 -4.33 26.34
N THR A 18 18.89 -3.75 25.85
CA THR A 18 18.13 -2.73 26.58
C THR A 18 16.68 -3.18 26.70
N SER A 19 16.39 -3.61 27.93
CA SER A 19 15.18 -3.50 28.74
C SER A 19 13.86 -3.06 28.10
N ALA A 20 12.82 -3.78 28.49
CA ALA A 20 11.41 -3.48 28.30
C ALA A 20 11.05 -2.01 28.59
N VAL A 21 10.29 -1.43 27.67
CA VAL A 21 9.44 -0.26 27.93
C VAL A 21 8.01 -0.65 27.56
N ILE A 22 7.17 -0.75 28.58
CA ILE A 22 5.71 -0.64 28.45
C ILE A 22 5.41 0.83 28.21
N GLY A 23 4.66 1.16 27.15
CA GLY A 23 4.03 2.46 27.03
C GLY A 23 3.73 2.92 25.61
N GLY A 24 2.43 3.00 25.29
CA GLY A 24 1.90 4.11 24.50
C GLY A 24 1.95 4.00 22.98
N ALA A 25 0.77 3.84 22.39
CA ALA A 25 0.49 4.17 21.00
C ALA A 25 0.95 5.61 20.66
N GLY A 26 1.46 5.81 19.45
CA GLY A 26 1.58 7.13 18.82
C GLY A 26 2.96 7.47 18.29
N GLY A 27 3.11 7.42 16.96
CA GLY A 27 4.00 8.34 16.25
C GLY A 27 5.47 7.97 16.20
N ASN A 28 5.82 6.88 15.52
CA ASN A 28 7.13 6.81 14.86
C ASN A 28 7.03 7.45 13.47
N MET A 29 6.63 8.72 13.41
CA MET A 29 6.79 9.52 12.19
C MET A 29 8.28 9.84 12.10
N ASP A 30 8.90 9.36 11.03
CA ASP A 30 10.30 9.64 10.73
C ASP A 30 10.55 11.15 10.87
N ARG A 31 11.45 11.53 11.77
CA ARG A 31 11.80 12.94 12.02
C ARG A 31 12.27 13.63 10.75
N VAL A 32 12.88 12.87 9.83
CA VAL A 32 13.31 13.37 8.52
C VAL A 32 12.10 13.68 7.64
N LEU A 33 11.07 12.82 7.64
CA LEU A 33 9.83 13.07 6.91
C LEU A 33 9.09 14.29 7.46
N PHE A 34 9.04 14.44 8.78
CA PHE A 34 8.47 15.62 9.42
C PHE A 34 9.23 16.89 9.04
N GLN A 35 10.57 16.85 9.09
CA GLN A 35 11.42 17.97 8.72
C GLN A 35 11.22 18.39 7.25
N ASN A 36 11.22 17.42 6.33
CA ASN A 36 10.96 17.66 4.91
C ASN A 36 9.57 18.26 4.68
N LEU A 37 8.55 17.77 5.40
CA LEU A 37 7.20 18.29 5.28
C LEU A 37 7.11 19.74 5.77
N VAL A 38 7.78 20.06 6.89
CA VAL A 38 7.86 21.41 7.45
C VAL A 38 8.62 22.37 6.52
N GLU A 39 9.72 21.92 5.91
CA GLU A 39 10.51 22.74 4.97
C GLU A 39 9.76 23.07 3.68
N MET A 40 8.81 22.23 3.26
CA MET A 40 7.99 22.47 2.08
C MET A 40 6.85 23.47 2.33
N VAL A 41 6.46 23.76 3.58
CA VAL A 41 5.32 24.64 3.89
C VAL A 41 5.50 26.07 3.34
N PRO A 42 6.63 26.77 3.55
CA PRO A 42 6.82 28.12 2.99
C PRO A 42 6.81 28.15 1.46
N LEU A 43 7.25 27.06 0.82
CA LEU A 43 7.26 26.93 -0.64
C LEU A 43 5.85 26.77 -1.20
N VAL A 44 5.04 25.94 -0.54
CA VAL A 44 3.62 25.73 -0.87
C VAL A 44 2.83 27.01 -0.64
N GLU A 45 3.07 27.70 0.47
CA GLU A 45 2.44 28.99 0.80
C GLU A 45 2.78 30.06 -0.25
N SER A 46 4.06 30.21 -0.63
CA SER A 46 4.47 31.11 -1.71
C SER A 46 3.82 30.77 -3.06
N LEU A 47 3.56 29.48 -3.32
CA LEU A 47 2.92 29.03 -4.56
C LEU A 47 1.41 29.27 -4.54
N MET A 48 0.78 29.16 -3.37
CA MET A 48 -0.63 29.47 -3.16
C MET A 48 -0.89 30.98 -3.26
N ASP A 49 -0.02 31.82 -2.70
CA ASP A 49 -0.10 33.28 -2.79
C ASP A 49 0.02 33.76 -4.24
N LYS A 50 0.94 33.15 -5.01
CA LYS A 50 1.06 33.40 -6.46
C LYS A 50 -0.19 32.98 -7.21
N ARG A 51 -0.89 31.92 -6.77
CA ARG A 51 -2.13 31.43 -7.40
C ARG A 51 -3.32 32.34 -7.15
N ALA A 52 -3.41 32.96 -5.97
CA ALA A 52 -4.42 33.99 -5.69
C ALA A 52 -4.22 35.26 -6.54
N SER A 53 -2.97 35.58 -6.90
CA SER A 53 -2.62 36.62 -7.88
C SER A 53 -2.60 36.14 -9.34
N SER A 54 -2.86 34.83 -9.57
CA SER A 54 -2.84 34.23 -10.91
C SER A 54 -4.10 34.60 -11.65
N SER A 55 -4.08 35.81 -12.19
CA SER A 55 -4.97 36.26 -13.25
C SER A 55 -4.58 35.50 -14.53
N PHE A 56 -4.77 34.18 -14.55
CA PHE A 56 -4.66 33.39 -15.78
C PHE A 56 -5.91 33.64 -16.64
N THR A 57 -6.13 34.90 -17.01
CA THR A 57 -6.72 35.19 -18.30
C THR A 57 -5.74 34.64 -19.33
N ARG A 58 -6.19 33.61 -20.04
CA ARG A 58 -5.64 33.15 -21.31
C ARG A 58 -5.73 34.33 -22.30
N ARG A 59 -4.86 35.34 -22.13
CA ARG A 59 -4.70 36.42 -23.09
C ARG A 59 -4.04 35.76 -24.30
N ALA A 60 -4.86 35.30 -25.23
CA ALA A 60 -4.46 35.28 -26.62
C ALA A 60 -4.18 36.73 -26.99
N SER A 61 -2.95 37.20 -26.72
CA SER A 61 -2.49 38.47 -27.23
C SER A 61 -2.23 38.25 -28.71
N ILE A 62 -3.28 38.47 -29.52
CA ILE A 62 -3.09 38.87 -30.90
C ILE A 62 -2.33 40.18 -30.83
N VAL A 63 -1.02 40.12 -31.04
CA VAL A 63 -0.24 41.30 -31.37
C VAL A 63 -0.66 41.63 -32.79
N HIS A 64 -1.62 42.54 -32.93
CA HIS A 64 -1.81 43.24 -34.20
C HIS A 64 -0.54 44.05 -34.44
N THR A 65 0.37 43.51 -35.23
CA THR A 65 1.36 44.33 -35.92
C THR A 65 0.55 45.25 -36.85
N PRO A 66 0.66 46.58 -36.72
CA PRO A 66 0.13 47.48 -37.72
C PRO A 66 0.74 47.08 -39.06
N ALA A 67 -0.09 46.81 -40.07
CA ALA A 67 0.38 46.57 -41.42
C ALA A 67 1.35 47.71 -41.81
N PRO A 68 2.52 47.40 -42.41
CA PRO A 68 3.47 48.44 -42.81
C PRO A 68 2.71 49.42 -43.69
N PRO A 69 2.85 50.75 -43.47
CA PRO A 69 2.17 51.72 -44.29
C PRO A 69 2.52 51.40 -45.74
N HIS A 70 1.48 51.04 -46.50
CA HIS A 70 1.57 50.84 -47.92
C HIS A 70 2.39 52.00 -48.49
N LEU A 71 3.46 51.65 -49.20
CA LEU A 71 4.14 52.53 -50.14
C LEU A 71 3.03 53.23 -50.93
N LYS A 72 2.67 54.44 -50.50
CA LYS A 72 1.91 55.36 -51.30
C LYS A 72 2.83 55.64 -52.48
N LYS A 73 2.50 54.95 -53.56
CA LYS A 73 2.78 55.30 -54.93
C LYS A 73 2.46 56.79 -55.08
N ALA A 74 3.45 57.63 -54.79
CA ALA A 74 3.45 59.02 -55.19
C ALA A 74 3.83 59.06 -56.66
N ALA A 75 2.93 58.55 -57.50
CA ALA A 75 2.72 59.21 -58.77
C ALA A 75 2.21 60.64 -58.45
N ASP A 76 2.62 61.58 -59.29
CA ASP A 76 2.33 63.02 -59.20
C ASP A 76 3.16 63.83 -58.21
N HIS A 77 4.46 63.90 -58.51
CA HIS A 77 5.11 65.22 -58.55
C HIS A 77 5.12 65.67 -60.01
N LYS A 78 4.06 66.40 -60.35
CA LYS A 78 3.98 67.38 -61.42
C LYS A 78 5.38 67.91 -61.73
N ARG A 79 5.84 67.63 -62.94
CA ARG A 79 7.05 68.15 -63.58
C ARG A 79 7.08 69.68 -63.40
N LYS A 80 7.60 70.16 -62.27
CA LYS A 80 8.05 71.54 -62.13
C LYS A 80 9.37 71.57 -62.87
N LYS A 81 9.24 72.02 -64.12
CA LYS A 81 10.27 72.63 -64.95
C LYS A 81 11.54 72.87 -64.11
N ALA A 82 12.60 72.11 -64.39
CA ALA A 82 13.93 72.54 -64.03
C ALA A 82 14.06 73.95 -64.62
N VAL A 83 14.00 74.96 -63.76
CA VAL A 83 14.54 76.27 -64.09
C VAL A 83 16.03 76.01 -64.12
N GLN A 84 16.46 75.66 -65.33
CA GLN A 84 17.81 75.84 -65.82
C GLN A 84 18.33 77.12 -65.18
N CYS A 85 19.40 77.03 -64.37
CA CYS A 85 20.12 78.21 -63.96
C CYS A 85 20.80 78.79 -65.20
N SER A 86 20.02 79.54 -65.99
CA SER A 86 20.57 80.50 -66.93
C SER A 86 20.75 81.79 -66.14
N SER A 87 21.84 81.91 -65.39
CA SER A 87 22.30 83.21 -64.94
C SER A 87 23.68 83.48 -65.52
N LEU A 88 23.67 84.45 -66.42
CA LEU A 88 24.84 85.06 -67.02
C LEU A 88 25.68 85.69 -65.91
N LYS A 89 26.91 85.18 -65.74
CA LYS A 89 28.09 85.86 -65.19
C LYS A 89 27.88 86.78 -63.98
N THR A 90 28.06 86.21 -62.78
CA THR A 90 28.90 86.77 -61.71
C THR A 90 29.65 85.63 -61.02
N GLN A 91 30.98 85.73 -60.94
CA GLN A 91 31.92 84.66 -60.56
C GLN A 91 31.80 84.21 -59.09
N LYS A 92 30.88 84.78 -58.31
CA LYS A 92 30.77 84.59 -56.85
C LYS A 92 29.65 83.62 -56.42
N ASP A 93 28.60 83.45 -57.23
CA ASP A 93 27.41 82.66 -56.86
C ASP A 93 27.43 81.22 -57.40
N ALA A 94 28.25 80.95 -58.42
CA ALA A 94 28.45 79.61 -58.97
C ALA A 94 29.41 78.75 -58.11
N GLU A 95 30.26 79.41 -57.32
CA GLU A 95 31.19 78.76 -56.40
C GLU A 95 30.46 78.27 -55.15
N GLU A 96 29.47 79.02 -54.65
CA GLU A 96 28.59 78.64 -53.53
C GLU A 96 27.72 77.41 -53.85
N CYS A 97 27.16 77.32 -55.07
CA CYS A 97 26.35 76.18 -55.50
C CYS A 97 27.15 74.86 -55.59
N VAL A 98 28.43 74.93 -55.98
CA VAL A 98 29.31 73.74 -56.08
C VAL A 98 29.81 73.33 -54.69
N GLU A 99 30.01 74.29 -53.79
CA GLU A 99 30.38 74.04 -52.39
C GLU A 99 29.22 73.35 -51.64
N ASP A 100 27.98 73.79 -51.88
CA ASP A 100 26.76 73.16 -51.32
C ASP A 100 26.58 71.72 -51.79
N GLU A 101 26.74 71.46 -53.09
CA GLU A 101 26.67 70.10 -53.66
C GLU A 101 27.78 69.18 -53.08
N LYS A 102 28.98 69.71 -52.87
CA LYS A 102 30.08 68.98 -52.21
C LYS A 102 29.76 68.65 -50.75
N ASN A 103 29.23 69.62 -50.01
CA ASN A 103 28.85 69.44 -48.61
C ASN A 103 27.72 68.41 -48.47
N GLU A 104 26.75 68.43 -49.38
CA GLU A 104 25.69 67.42 -49.46
C GLU A 104 26.26 66.03 -49.77
N LEU A 105 27.19 65.92 -50.73
CA LEU A 105 27.88 64.67 -51.05
C LEU A 105 28.62 64.11 -49.84
N LEU A 106 29.30 64.97 -49.07
CA LEU A 106 30.04 64.58 -47.87
C LEU A 106 29.08 64.10 -46.75
N LEU A 107 27.93 64.78 -46.60
CA LEU A 107 26.88 64.36 -45.66
C LEU A 107 26.29 63.00 -46.03
N LEU A 108 25.98 62.80 -47.32
CA LEU A 108 25.49 61.52 -47.84
C LEU A 108 26.53 60.40 -47.66
N GLN A 109 27.81 60.70 -47.89
CA GLN A 109 28.89 59.74 -47.71
C GLN A 109 29.01 59.28 -46.24
N ASN A 110 28.91 60.23 -45.30
CA ASN A 110 28.87 59.91 -43.87
C ASN A 110 27.64 59.09 -43.50
N GLN A 111 26.47 59.41 -44.05
CA GLN A 111 25.25 58.64 -43.81
C GLN A 111 25.36 57.20 -44.35
N VAL A 112 25.96 57.01 -45.53
CA VAL A 112 26.21 55.67 -46.09
C VAL A 112 27.16 54.88 -45.19
N ALA A 113 28.23 55.50 -44.70
CA ALA A 113 29.17 54.86 -43.78
C ALA A 113 28.49 54.43 -42.47
N ASP A 114 27.67 55.30 -41.88
CA ASP A 114 26.89 54.99 -40.67
C ASP A 114 25.87 53.86 -40.92
N LEU A 115 25.18 53.87 -42.06
CA LEU A 115 24.25 52.80 -42.43
C LEU A 115 24.97 51.46 -42.62
N GLN A 116 26.14 51.46 -43.26
CA GLN A 116 26.96 50.27 -43.43
C GLN A 116 27.41 49.69 -42.09
N LYS A 117 27.88 50.55 -41.16
CA LYS A 117 28.26 50.13 -39.80
C LYS A 117 27.08 49.52 -39.04
N ARG A 118 25.90 50.15 -39.10
CA ARG A 118 24.69 49.61 -38.45
C ARG A 118 24.23 48.30 -39.08
N LEU A 119 24.46 48.12 -40.38
CA LEU A 119 24.12 46.88 -41.08
C LEU A 119 25.05 45.74 -40.64
N SER A 120 26.36 45.98 -40.53
CA SER A 120 27.30 44.96 -40.02
C SER A 120 27.02 44.57 -38.57
N GLU A 121 26.72 45.54 -37.69
CA GLU A 121 26.31 45.25 -36.31
C GLU A 121 25.05 44.37 -36.25
N LYS A 122 24.08 44.61 -37.14
CA LYS A 122 22.88 43.77 -37.24
C LYS A 122 23.16 42.37 -37.79
N GLU A 123 24.07 42.23 -38.74
CA GLU A 123 24.48 40.91 -39.25
C GLU A 123 25.19 40.07 -38.19
N GLU A 124 26.03 40.69 -37.35
CA GLU A 124 26.65 40.01 -36.22
C GLU A 124 25.62 39.59 -35.16
N ALA A 125 24.67 40.48 -34.83
CA ALA A 125 23.56 40.15 -33.94
C ALA A 125 22.69 39.01 -34.50
N LEU A 126 22.45 38.98 -35.81
CA LEU A 126 21.73 37.90 -36.49
C LEU A 126 22.47 36.56 -36.33
N LYS A 127 23.78 36.53 -36.62
CA LYS A 127 24.62 35.33 -36.44
C LYS A 127 24.63 34.85 -34.99
N SER A 128 24.62 35.76 -34.02
CA SER A 128 24.51 35.43 -32.60
C SER A 128 23.17 34.78 -32.26
N ALA A 129 22.06 35.34 -32.78
CA ALA A 129 20.72 34.79 -32.59
C ALA A 129 20.52 33.42 -33.23
N GLU A 130 21.10 33.19 -34.41
CA GLU A 130 21.09 31.88 -35.08
C GLU A 130 21.84 30.82 -34.26
N ASN A 131 23.05 31.14 -33.78
CA ASN A 131 23.80 30.25 -32.91
C ASN A 131 23.05 29.93 -31.60
N LEU A 132 22.42 30.94 -30.99
CA LEU A 132 21.59 30.74 -29.81
C LEU A 132 20.41 29.81 -30.10
N THR A 133 19.79 29.93 -31.28
CA THR A 133 18.69 29.04 -31.70
C THR A 133 19.16 27.60 -31.83
N ILE A 134 20.33 27.36 -32.41
CA ILE A 134 20.94 26.02 -32.50
C ILE A 134 21.19 25.46 -31.08
N GLN A 135 21.72 26.27 -30.17
CA GLN A 135 21.96 25.87 -28.78
C GLN A 135 20.65 25.55 -28.04
N VAL A 136 19.61 26.36 -28.21
CA VAL A 136 18.28 26.11 -27.63
C VAL A 136 17.70 24.80 -28.15
N ASN A 137 17.84 24.52 -29.45
CA ASN A 137 17.36 23.26 -30.02
C ASN A 137 18.12 22.05 -29.46
N ALA A 138 19.44 22.15 -29.31
CA ALA A 138 20.25 21.09 -28.70
C ALA A 138 19.90 20.85 -27.22
N THR A 139 19.74 21.92 -26.44
CA THR A 139 19.33 21.81 -25.03
C THR A 139 17.90 21.27 -24.90
N HIS A 140 16.97 21.69 -25.76
CA HIS A 140 15.61 21.16 -25.80
C HIS A 140 15.58 19.65 -26.11
N ALA A 141 16.43 19.17 -27.03
CA ALA A 141 16.55 17.73 -27.32
C ALA A 141 17.02 16.95 -26.09
N SER A 142 18.06 17.44 -25.39
CA SER A 142 18.54 16.80 -24.15
C SER A 142 17.50 16.81 -23.02
N LEU A 143 16.71 17.89 -22.90
CA LEU A 143 15.61 17.99 -21.95
C LEU A 143 14.49 16.98 -22.25
N GLY A 144 14.20 16.74 -23.54
CA GLY A 144 13.26 15.71 -23.97
C GLY A 144 13.70 14.30 -23.55
N GLU A 145 14.97 13.98 -23.71
CA GLU A 145 15.54 12.69 -23.29
C GLU A 145 15.52 12.51 -21.77
N LEU A 146 15.90 13.55 -21.01
CA LEU A 146 15.83 13.50 -19.55
C LEU A 146 14.39 13.28 -19.06
N ARG A 147 13.41 13.96 -19.68
CA ARG A 147 11.98 13.77 -19.39
C ARG A 147 11.52 12.32 -19.65
N ARG A 148 11.99 11.71 -20.74
CA ARG A 148 11.71 10.30 -21.06
C ARG A 148 12.28 9.39 -19.97
N GLN A 149 13.52 9.61 -19.54
CA GLN A 149 14.14 8.83 -18.46
C GLN A 149 13.42 8.97 -17.13
N VAL A 150 12.97 10.17 -16.75
CA VAL A 150 12.15 10.37 -15.55
C VAL A 150 10.86 9.54 -15.64
N SER A 151 10.19 9.59 -16.80
CA SER A 151 8.94 8.85 -17.01
C SER A 151 9.14 7.32 -16.92
N GLU A 152 10.25 6.81 -17.45
CA GLU A 152 10.64 5.39 -17.38
C GLU A 152 10.97 4.96 -15.94
N ARG A 153 11.73 5.80 -15.21
CA ARG A 153 12.06 5.57 -13.79
C ARG A 153 10.80 5.59 -12.91
N ASP A 154 9.88 6.51 -13.16
CA ASP A 154 8.59 6.56 -12.46
C ASP A 154 7.73 5.32 -12.72
N ALA A 155 7.73 4.83 -13.96
CA ALA A 155 7.03 3.59 -14.31
C ALA A 155 7.65 2.38 -13.58
N LEU A 156 8.98 2.31 -13.52
CA LEU A 156 9.68 1.26 -12.79
C LEU A 156 9.37 1.31 -11.29
N ILE A 157 9.41 2.50 -10.67
CA ILE A 157 9.06 2.69 -9.25
C ILE A 157 7.62 2.23 -8.98
N LYS A 158 6.68 2.53 -9.88
CA LYS A 158 5.30 2.05 -9.75
C LYS A 158 5.21 0.53 -9.83
N SER A 159 5.89 -0.10 -10.78
CA SER A 159 5.91 -1.56 -10.94
C SER A 159 6.52 -2.27 -9.72
N THR A 160 7.67 -1.81 -9.24
CA THR A 160 8.32 -2.43 -8.07
C THR A 160 7.49 -2.25 -6.80
N ASN A 161 6.83 -1.09 -6.64
CA ASN A 161 5.90 -0.89 -5.53
C ASN A 161 4.72 -1.86 -5.60
N THR A 162 4.12 -2.06 -6.77
CA THR A 162 3.04 -3.05 -6.91
C THR A 162 3.49 -4.47 -6.56
N GLU A 163 4.68 -4.87 -7.02
CA GLU A 163 5.25 -6.19 -6.67
C GLU A 163 5.52 -6.33 -5.16
N LEU A 164 5.98 -5.26 -4.50
CA LEU A 164 6.20 -5.25 -3.04
C LEU A 164 4.89 -5.43 -2.27
N TYR A 165 3.82 -4.73 -2.67
CA TYR A 165 2.50 -4.89 -2.04
C TYR A 165 1.98 -6.32 -2.20
N ASP A 166 2.09 -6.90 -3.40
CA ASP A 166 1.70 -8.30 -3.65
C ASP A 166 2.50 -9.27 -2.78
N ALA A 167 3.81 -9.07 -2.65
CA ALA A 167 4.66 -9.88 -1.79
C ALA A 167 4.29 -9.74 -0.31
N LYS A 168 3.93 -8.53 0.13
CA LYS A 168 3.48 -8.26 1.50
C LYS A 168 2.16 -8.96 1.82
N ILE A 169 1.20 -8.98 0.89
CA ILE A 169 -0.06 -9.71 1.03
C ILE A 169 0.23 -11.21 1.17
N LYS A 170 1.04 -11.78 0.27
CA LYS A 170 1.43 -13.20 0.33
C LYS A 170 2.14 -13.57 1.63
N LEU A 171 2.94 -12.66 2.18
CA LEU A 171 3.61 -12.88 3.46
C LEU A 171 2.60 -12.91 4.62
N ALA A 172 1.62 -12.01 4.63
CA ALA A 172 0.55 -12.02 5.63
C ALA A 172 -0.29 -13.31 5.55
N ASP A 173 -0.62 -13.77 4.34
CA ASP A 173 -1.36 -15.04 4.15
C ASP A 173 -0.57 -16.25 4.69
N LYS A 174 0.74 -16.28 4.42
CA LYS A 174 1.63 -17.32 4.98
C LYS A 174 1.72 -17.25 6.50
N GLN A 175 1.77 -16.05 7.07
CA GLN A 175 1.78 -15.85 8.52
C GLN A 175 0.49 -16.38 9.17
N ALA A 176 -0.67 -16.08 8.59
CA ALA A 176 -1.95 -16.58 9.07
C ALA A 176 -2.04 -18.12 8.97
N ALA A 177 -1.53 -18.72 7.90
CA ALA A 177 -1.49 -20.17 7.74
C ALA A 177 -0.57 -20.85 8.78
N LEU A 178 0.57 -20.23 9.09
CA LEU A 178 1.51 -20.72 10.10
C LEU A 178 0.87 -20.69 11.49
N GLU A 179 0.27 -19.57 11.88
CA GLU A 179 -0.40 -19.42 13.19
C GLU A 179 -1.53 -20.44 13.39
N LYS A 180 -2.30 -20.71 12.33
CA LYS A 180 -3.33 -21.75 12.33
C LYS A 180 -2.73 -23.14 12.59
N LEU A 181 -1.70 -23.51 11.84
CA LEU A 181 -1.03 -24.81 12.02
C LEU A 181 -0.40 -24.95 13.41
N GLU A 182 0.17 -23.86 13.94
CA GLU A 182 0.74 -23.85 15.29
C GLU A 182 -0.35 -24.07 16.35
N TRP A 183 -1.51 -23.43 16.19
CA TRP A 183 -2.65 -23.64 17.08
C TRP A 183 -3.19 -25.08 17.00
N GLU A 184 -3.34 -25.63 15.80
CA GLU A 184 -3.73 -27.03 15.58
C GLU A 184 -2.73 -28.01 16.21
N ALA A 185 -1.42 -27.75 16.09
CA ALA A 185 -0.38 -28.57 16.71
C ALA A 185 -0.43 -28.50 18.25
N LYS A 186 -0.67 -27.31 18.83
CA LYS A 186 -0.84 -27.14 20.28
C LYS A 186 -2.07 -27.91 20.78
N LEU A 187 -3.20 -27.80 20.07
CA LEU A 187 -4.44 -28.50 20.41
C LEU A 187 -4.26 -30.02 20.32
N SER A 188 -3.64 -30.50 19.25
CA SER A 188 -3.32 -31.92 19.06
C SER A 188 -2.42 -32.45 20.17
N LYS A 189 -1.37 -31.69 20.53
CA LYS A 189 -0.47 -32.04 21.64
C LYS A 189 -1.21 -32.15 22.97
N GLN A 190 -2.12 -31.22 23.27
CA GLN A 190 -2.92 -31.27 24.50
C GLN A 190 -3.81 -32.50 24.53
N LYS A 191 -4.51 -32.81 23.43
CA LYS A 191 -5.37 -33.98 23.32
C LYS A 191 -4.59 -35.29 23.48
N LEU A 192 -3.37 -35.35 22.95
CA LEU A 192 -2.47 -36.49 23.13
C LEU A 192 -2.11 -36.69 24.62
N GLN A 193 -1.81 -35.61 25.35
CA GLN A 193 -1.49 -35.69 26.77
C GLN A 193 -2.67 -36.18 27.61
N GLU A 194 -3.88 -35.71 27.28
CA GLU A 194 -5.11 -36.16 27.93
C GLU A 194 -5.35 -37.66 27.73
N LEU A 195 -5.30 -38.14 26.48
CA LEU A 195 -5.44 -39.55 26.14
C LEU A 195 -4.33 -40.41 26.78
N GLN A 196 -3.11 -39.89 26.88
CA GLN A 196 -2.02 -40.58 27.56
C GLN A 196 -2.32 -40.75 29.06
N GLY A 197 -2.83 -39.70 29.73
CA GLY A 197 -3.24 -39.77 31.13
C GLY A 197 -4.38 -40.75 31.37
N GLU A 198 -5.37 -40.76 30.48
CA GLU A 198 -6.49 -41.71 30.50
C GLU A 198 -6.00 -43.16 30.34
N ALA A 199 -5.06 -43.40 29.41
CA ALA A 199 -4.48 -44.74 29.21
C ALA A 199 -3.76 -45.25 30.47
N ILE A 200 -2.97 -44.41 31.15
CA ILE A 200 -2.28 -44.76 32.39
C ILE A 200 -3.29 -45.06 33.51
N SER A 201 -4.33 -44.23 33.66
CA SER A 201 -5.41 -44.44 34.63
C SER A 201 -6.15 -45.76 34.38
N ASN A 202 -6.44 -46.07 33.13
CA ASN A 202 -7.10 -47.31 32.73
C ASN A 202 -6.21 -48.52 32.99
N GLU A 203 -4.90 -48.44 32.71
CA GLU A 203 -3.94 -49.50 33.03
C GLU A 203 -3.89 -49.81 34.54
N GLN A 204 -3.90 -48.78 35.38
CA GLN A 204 -3.97 -48.92 36.83
C GLN A 204 -5.28 -49.58 37.27
N THR A 205 -6.40 -49.17 36.69
CA THR A 205 -7.73 -49.74 36.99
C THR A 205 -7.80 -51.21 36.58
N ILE A 206 -7.31 -51.56 35.38
CA ILE A 206 -7.23 -52.95 34.90
C ILE A 206 -6.34 -53.78 35.82
N SER A 207 -5.19 -53.24 36.25
CA SER A 207 -4.28 -53.92 37.16
C SER A 207 -4.94 -54.20 38.52
N ALA A 208 -5.67 -53.23 39.08
CA ALA A 208 -6.41 -53.39 40.33
C ALA A 208 -7.52 -54.45 40.20
N LEU A 209 -8.30 -54.41 39.11
CA LEU A 209 -9.31 -55.42 38.83
C LEU A 209 -8.70 -56.82 38.67
N MET A 210 -7.59 -56.93 37.95
CA MET A 210 -6.91 -58.21 37.73
C MET A 210 -6.35 -58.79 39.03
N GLN A 211 -5.85 -57.95 39.94
CA GLN A 211 -5.45 -58.38 41.29
C GLN A 211 -6.65 -58.90 42.10
N LEU A 212 -7.77 -58.16 42.11
CA LEU A 212 -9.00 -58.59 42.77
C LEU A 212 -9.47 -59.96 42.26
N PHE A 213 -9.51 -60.15 40.94
CA PHE A 213 -9.87 -61.45 40.36
C PHE A 213 -8.87 -62.55 40.70
N GLY A 214 -7.57 -62.24 40.75
CA GLY A 214 -6.53 -63.18 41.17
C GLY A 214 -6.66 -63.60 42.64
N GLU A 215 -7.06 -62.69 43.53
CA GLU A 215 -7.35 -62.99 44.93
C GLU A 215 -8.63 -63.83 45.08
N LEU A 216 -9.71 -63.44 44.40
CA LEU A 216 -10.95 -64.22 44.35
C LEU A 216 -10.69 -65.64 43.86
N ALA A 217 -9.95 -65.82 42.77
CA ALA A 217 -9.60 -67.13 42.23
C ALA A 217 -8.81 -68.01 43.22
N LYS A 218 -7.94 -67.41 44.06
CA LYS A 218 -7.23 -68.13 45.14
C LYS A 218 -8.16 -68.49 46.30
N GLY A 219 -9.16 -67.65 46.61
CA GLY A 219 -10.13 -67.85 47.69
C GLY A 219 -11.02 -69.09 47.52
N TYR A 220 -11.29 -69.50 46.27
CA TYR A 220 -12.05 -70.74 45.99
C TYR A 220 -11.22 -72.03 46.04
N SER A 221 -9.94 -71.94 46.43
CA SER A 221 -9.04 -73.11 46.53
C SER A 221 -8.94 -73.70 47.95
N TYR A 222 -9.71 -73.23 48.93
CA TYR A 222 -9.72 -73.80 50.29
C TYR A 222 -10.99 -74.63 50.51
N SER A 223 -10.79 -75.94 50.59
CA SER A 223 -11.73 -77.03 50.90
C SER A 223 -13.19 -76.83 50.45
N CYS A 224 -13.58 -77.60 49.43
CA CYS A 224 -14.91 -78.17 49.36
C CYS A 224 -15.17 -78.93 50.68
N MET A 225 -15.72 -78.23 51.65
CA MET A 225 -16.49 -78.81 52.73
C MET A 225 -17.93 -78.51 52.37
N ASP A 226 -18.53 -79.56 51.87
CA ASP A 226 -19.92 -79.98 51.99
C ASP A 226 -20.93 -78.97 52.58
N ASP A 227 -22.10 -79.04 51.96
CA ASP A 227 -23.43 -78.74 52.49
C ASP A 227 -24.07 -77.36 52.27
N GLN A 228 -25.12 -77.42 51.44
CA GLN A 228 -26.40 -76.70 51.51
C GLN A 228 -26.43 -75.16 51.34
N THR A 229 -26.81 -74.79 50.11
CA THR A 229 -28.05 -74.05 49.81
C THR A 229 -28.45 -72.94 50.79
N THR A 230 -28.08 -71.69 50.54
CA THR A 230 -28.95 -70.54 50.87
C THR A 230 -28.64 -69.30 50.01
N CYS A 231 -29.61 -68.95 49.17
CA CYS A 231 -30.07 -67.61 48.80
C CYS A 231 -29.09 -66.59 48.18
N TYR A 232 -29.02 -66.60 46.84
CA TYR A 232 -29.20 -65.33 46.12
C TYR A 232 -30.66 -65.27 45.68
N GLU A 233 -31.35 -64.33 46.28
CA GLU A 233 -32.73 -63.96 46.03
C GLU A 233 -32.91 -63.67 44.54
N LEU A 234 -33.67 -64.53 43.86
CA LEU A 234 -34.09 -64.36 42.48
C LEU A 234 -34.69 -62.96 42.33
N LEU A 235 -34.07 -62.14 41.47
CA LEU A 235 -34.76 -61.00 40.88
C LEU A 235 -36.05 -61.50 40.20
N PRO A 236 -37.18 -60.79 40.31
CA PRO A 236 -38.40 -61.16 39.61
C PRO A 236 -38.12 -61.30 38.11
N PRO A 237 -38.56 -62.40 37.45
CA PRO A 237 -38.48 -62.56 36.01
C PRO A 237 -39.19 -61.38 35.32
N LEU A 238 -38.41 -60.57 34.62
CA LEU A 238 -38.85 -59.35 33.95
C LEU A 238 -39.23 -59.69 32.50
N ASP A 239 -40.10 -60.68 32.32
CA ASP A 239 -40.31 -61.32 31.01
C ASP A 239 -41.79 -61.37 30.60
N ASP A 240 -42.55 -60.32 30.91
CA ASP A 240 -43.92 -60.16 30.38
C ASP A 240 -44.24 -58.70 30.04
N MET A 241 -43.25 -57.97 29.50
CA MET A 241 -43.45 -56.65 28.90
C MET A 241 -43.48 -56.83 27.38
N ASP A 242 -44.66 -56.79 26.78
CA ASP A 242 -44.85 -56.87 25.32
C ASP A 242 -43.98 -55.81 24.59
N ASP A 243 -43.53 -56.10 23.36
CA ASP A 243 -42.68 -55.21 22.54
C ASP A 243 -43.24 -53.76 22.44
N ILE A 244 -44.57 -53.63 22.49
CA ILE A 244 -45.28 -52.36 22.47
C ILE A 244 -45.02 -51.55 23.74
N ASP A 245 -44.97 -52.19 24.90
CA ASP A 245 -44.74 -51.53 26.18
C ASP A 245 -43.26 -51.20 26.40
N MET A 246 -42.35 -52.02 25.85
CA MET A 246 -40.94 -51.69 25.74
C MET A 246 -40.72 -50.42 24.89
N ALA A 247 -41.40 -50.32 23.74
CA ALA A 247 -41.32 -49.14 22.87
C ALA A 247 -41.87 -47.88 23.57
N LYS A 248 -42.98 -47.98 24.31
CA LYS A 248 -43.55 -46.85 25.08
C LYS A 248 -42.64 -46.41 26.23
N MET A 249 -41.98 -47.34 26.90
CA MET A 249 -41.02 -47.02 27.96
C MET A 249 -39.82 -46.27 27.38
N GLU A 250 -39.28 -46.72 26.24
CA GLU A 250 -38.17 -46.04 25.58
C GLU A 250 -38.57 -44.66 25.05
N GLU A 251 -39.79 -44.52 24.50
CA GLU A 251 -40.33 -43.21 24.11
C GLU A 251 -40.43 -42.25 25.31
N ALA A 252 -40.93 -42.73 26.47
CA ALA A 252 -40.98 -41.94 27.69
C ALA A 252 -39.59 -41.53 28.19
N ARG A 253 -38.59 -42.41 28.05
CA ARG A 253 -37.20 -42.13 28.39
C ARG A 253 -36.59 -41.06 27.48
N ILE A 254 -36.83 -41.15 26.16
CA ILE A 254 -36.38 -40.15 25.18
C ILE A 254 -37.03 -38.80 25.47
N ALA A 255 -38.33 -38.75 25.75
CA ALA A 255 -39.05 -37.52 26.08
C ALA A 255 -38.50 -36.85 27.36
N TYR A 256 -38.14 -37.64 28.38
CA TYR A 256 -37.48 -37.12 29.58
C TYR A 256 -36.10 -36.51 29.28
N LEU A 257 -35.28 -37.18 28.47
CA LEU A 257 -33.97 -36.65 28.05
C LEU A 257 -34.11 -35.35 27.24
N ALA A 258 -35.09 -35.28 26.34
CA ALA A 258 -35.37 -34.07 25.56
C ALA A 258 -35.83 -32.91 26.46
N ALA A 259 -36.73 -33.16 27.43
CA ALA A 259 -37.16 -32.15 28.39
C ALA A 259 -36.00 -31.66 29.26
N VAL A 260 -35.11 -32.56 29.69
CA VAL A 260 -33.90 -32.20 30.46
C VAL A 260 -32.92 -31.38 29.62
N ALA A 261 -32.80 -31.67 28.32
CA ALA A 261 -32.00 -30.85 27.40
C ALA A 261 -32.60 -29.45 27.22
N ALA A 262 -33.92 -29.35 26.99
CA ALA A 262 -34.62 -28.08 26.88
C ALA A 262 -34.50 -27.23 28.15
N ALA A 263 -34.64 -27.84 29.33
CA ALA A 263 -34.46 -27.15 30.61
C ALA A 263 -33.02 -26.68 30.85
N LYS A 264 -32.01 -27.33 30.24
CA LYS A 264 -30.61 -26.87 30.29
C LYS A 264 -30.34 -25.68 29.38
N GLU A 265 -31.05 -25.59 28.25
CA GLU A 265 -30.95 -24.46 27.32
C GLU A 265 -31.75 -23.24 27.81
N GLU A 266 -32.92 -23.48 28.41
CA GLU A 266 -33.81 -22.45 28.91
C GLU A 266 -34.43 -22.89 30.26
N THR A 267 -33.97 -22.27 31.36
CA THR A 267 -34.41 -22.58 32.73
C THR A 267 -35.65 -21.76 33.10
N THR A 268 -36.81 -22.16 32.61
CA THR A 268 -38.10 -21.54 32.92
C THR A 268 -38.97 -22.50 33.75
N ASP A 269 -39.96 -21.96 34.45
CA ASP A 269 -40.91 -22.77 35.23
C ASP A 269 -41.65 -23.79 34.34
N GLU A 270 -41.87 -23.45 33.06
CA GLU A 270 -42.49 -24.34 32.07
C GLU A 270 -41.58 -25.52 31.69
N THR A 271 -40.28 -25.29 31.47
CA THR A 271 -39.34 -26.39 31.15
C THR A 271 -39.07 -27.29 32.35
N LEU A 272 -39.04 -26.73 33.57
CA LEU A 272 -38.96 -27.49 34.81
C LEU A 272 -40.22 -28.33 35.06
N ALA A 273 -41.41 -27.79 34.77
CA ALA A 273 -42.67 -28.53 34.84
C ALA A 273 -42.71 -29.69 33.83
N ALA A 274 -42.25 -29.47 32.60
CA ALA A 274 -42.15 -30.50 31.57
C ALA A 274 -41.20 -31.64 31.96
N VAL A 275 -40.06 -31.34 32.60
CA VAL A 275 -39.14 -32.34 33.15
C VAL A 275 -39.80 -33.18 34.24
N ALA A 276 -40.53 -32.53 35.17
CA ALA A 276 -41.23 -33.21 36.24
C ALA A 276 -42.33 -34.14 35.71
N GLU A 277 -43.08 -33.71 34.70
CA GLU A 277 -44.11 -34.52 34.04
C GLU A 277 -43.52 -35.72 33.30
N ALA A 278 -42.46 -35.51 32.51
CA ALA A 278 -41.78 -36.58 31.79
C ALA A 278 -41.16 -37.61 32.76
N ARG A 279 -40.61 -37.15 33.90
CA ARG A 279 -40.13 -38.04 34.98
C ARG A 279 -41.25 -38.86 35.58
N ARG A 280 -42.40 -38.26 35.86
CA ARG A 280 -43.58 -38.97 36.39
C ARG A 280 -44.07 -40.03 35.40
N LYS A 281 -44.08 -39.72 34.10
CA LYS A 281 -44.45 -40.66 33.03
C LYS A 281 -43.46 -41.82 32.91
N LEU A 282 -42.17 -41.61 33.21
CA LEU A 282 -41.20 -42.71 33.24
C LEU A 282 -41.41 -43.61 34.48
N GLN A 283 -41.78 -43.02 35.61
CA GLN A 283 -42.03 -43.75 36.85
C GLN A 283 -43.24 -44.69 36.78
N THR A 284 -44.21 -44.44 35.89
CA THR A 284 -45.37 -45.34 35.71
C THR A 284 -45.01 -46.69 35.09
N PHE A 285 -43.77 -46.88 34.60
CA PHE A 285 -43.29 -48.16 34.07
C PHE A 285 -42.37 -48.91 35.04
N VAL A 286 -42.05 -48.31 36.19
CA VAL A 286 -41.10 -48.85 37.19
C VAL A 286 -41.82 -49.24 38.51
N LEU A 287 -43.05 -48.76 38.70
CA LEU A 287 -43.95 -49.05 39.83
C LEU A 287 -45.17 -49.83 39.35
#